data_AF-A0A948CPF4-F1
#
_entry.id   AF-A0A948CPF4-F1
#
_cell.length_a   1.000
_cell.length_b   1.000
_cell.length_c   1.000
_cell.angle_alpha   90.00
_cell.angle_beta   90.00
_cell.angle_gamma   90.00
#
_symmetry.space_group_name_H-M   'P 1'
#
loop_
_entity.id
_entity.type
_entity.pdbx_description
1 polymer ?
#
loop_
_entity_poly.entity_id
_entity_poly.type
_entity_poly.pdbx_seq_one_letter_code
_entity_poly.pdbx_strand_id
1 'polypeptide(L)'
;MTNQAASAEAPAMPEAIPFYVEDMLAAAKSATGLSDFGDMGFTTGLEILCNSLRNEANLHEGGVIGQGQEILRLLVNRLRYIDDVKRHPEIRDEKIVAPIVVVGLPRTGTSKLQRVMSGDPDVQRLEVWRLLNPAPFPDEEAGNPVGRIEFGKIIEDTFRTQFPGWMARHPMEAQEPDEELFIMEMS
;
A
#
# COMPACT_ATOMS: atom_id res chain seq x y z
N MET A 1 -36.46 -9.86 -27.04
CA MET A 1 -35.42 -8.83 -26.82
C MET A 1 -34.27 -9.52 -26.12
N THR A 2 -33.24 -9.87 -26.89
CA THR A 2 -32.06 -10.60 -26.41
C THR A 2 -31.14 -9.60 -25.75
N ASN A 3 -30.94 -9.71 -24.43
CA ASN A 3 -30.08 -8.81 -23.68
C ASN A 3 -28.63 -9.28 -23.84
N GLN A 4 -27.91 -8.71 -24.81
CA GLN A 4 -26.45 -8.80 -24.90
C GLN A 4 -25.88 -7.94 -23.76
N ALA A 5 -25.62 -8.56 -22.62
CA ALA A 5 -24.66 -8.01 -21.67
C ALA A 5 -23.29 -8.07 -22.37
N ALA A 6 -22.81 -6.92 -22.84
CA ALA A 6 -21.44 -6.77 -23.29
C ALA A 6 -20.52 -7.19 -22.13
N SER A 7 -19.81 -8.31 -22.29
CA SER A 7 -18.67 -8.61 -21.43
C SER A 7 -17.64 -7.53 -21.72
N ALA A 8 -17.48 -6.56 -20.82
CA ALA A 8 -16.30 -5.72 -20.84
C ALA A 8 -15.09 -6.67 -20.77
N GLU A 9 -14.23 -6.63 -21.79
CA GLU A 9 -12.94 -7.32 -21.74
C GLU A 9 -12.25 -6.90 -20.44
N ALA A 10 -11.87 -7.88 -19.62
CA ALA A 10 -11.04 -7.61 -18.47
C ALA A 10 -9.78 -6.87 -18.97
N PRO A 11 -9.38 -5.76 -18.34
CA PRO A 11 -8.18 -5.05 -18.76
C PRO A 11 -7.01 -6.03 -18.81
N ALA A 12 -6.19 -5.92 -19.85
CA ALA A 12 -5.01 -6.77 -19.99
C ALA A 12 -4.18 -6.69 -18.71
N MET A 13 -3.90 -7.85 -18.13
CA MET A 13 -3.08 -7.93 -16.92
C MET A 13 -1.69 -7.36 -17.22
N PRO A 14 -1.11 -6.55 -16.32
CA PRO A 14 0.22 -6.01 -16.53
C PRO A 14 1.24 -7.15 -16.62
N GLU A 15 2.33 -6.91 -17.35
CA GLU A 15 3.43 -7.87 -17.45
C GLU A 15 4.00 -8.16 -16.06
N ALA A 16 4.26 -9.44 -15.79
CA ALA A 16 4.81 -9.87 -14.51
C ALA A 16 6.24 -9.35 -14.36
N ILE A 17 6.52 -8.70 -13.23
CA ILE A 17 7.88 -8.28 -12.87
C ILE A 17 8.59 -9.50 -12.29
N PRO A 18 9.77 -9.89 -12.81
CA PRO A 18 10.55 -10.96 -12.20
C PRO A 18 10.84 -10.64 -10.73
N PHE A 19 10.65 -11.62 -9.85
CA PHE A 19 10.93 -11.46 -8.43
C PHE A 19 12.43 -11.50 -8.15
N TYR A 20 13.24 -10.61 -8.72
CA TYR A 20 14.60 -10.33 -8.29
C TYR A 20 14.67 -8.88 -7.81
N VAL A 21 15.53 -8.61 -6.82
CA VAL A 21 15.67 -7.26 -6.26
C VAL A 21 15.99 -6.24 -7.36
N GLU A 22 16.90 -6.55 -8.29
CA GLU A 22 17.30 -5.64 -9.35
C GLU A 22 16.14 -5.28 -10.29
N ASP A 23 15.33 -6.27 -10.70
CA ASP A 23 14.15 -6.07 -11.55
C ASP A 23 13.09 -5.20 -10.84
N MET A 24 12.85 -5.46 -9.55
CA MET A 24 11.89 -4.70 -8.75
C MET A 24 12.33 -3.25 -8.54
N LEU A 25 13.61 -3.02 -8.23
CA LEU A 25 14.16 -1.67 -8.12
C LEU A 25 14.13 -0.95 -9.48
N ALA A 26 14.45 -1.63 -10.57
CA ALA A 26 14.40 -1.06 -11.92
C ALA A 26 12.97 -0.66 -12.31
N ALA A 27 11.98 -1.50 -12.02
CA ALA A 27 10.57 -1.20 -12.25
C ALA A 27 10.12 0.04 -11.45
N ALA A 28 10.49 0.14 -10.18
CA ALA A 28 10.15 1.30 -9.35
C ALA A 28 10.81 2.60 -9.84
N LYS A 29 12.08 2.54 -10.29
CA LYS A 29 12.76 3.67 -10.92
C LYS A 29 12.06 4.11 -12.21
N SER A 30 11.70 3.14 -13.05
CA SER A 30 10.97 3.42 -14.30
C SER A 30 9.62 4.07 -14.05
N ALA A 31 8.87 3.59 -13.05
CA ALA A 31 7.55 4.10 -12.71
C ALA A 31 7.55 5.53 -12.14
N THR A 32 8.66 5.99 -11.56
CA THR A 32 8.73 7.27 -10.83
C THR A 32 9.68 8.28 -11.45
N GLY A 33 10.66 7.84 -12.24
CA GLY A 33 11.81 8.67 -12.64
C GLY A 33 12.80 8.96 -11.49
N LEU A 34 12.54 8.47 -10.28
CA LEU A 34 13.39 8.64 -9.11
C LEU A 34 14.35 7.45 -8.99
N SER A 35 15.49 7.65 -8.31
CA SER A 35 16.51 6.60 -8.18
C SER A 35 17.13 6.44 -6.80
N ASP A 36 16.82 7.34 -5.87
CA ASP A 36 17.36 7.31 -4.51
C ASP A 36 16.35 6.68 -3.53
N PHE A 37 16.64 5.45 -3.11
CA PHE A 37 15.86 4.71 -2.11
C PHE A 37 16.30 5.00 -0.67
N GLY A 38 17.26 5.91 -0.47
CA GLY A 38 17.86 6.17 0.84
C GLY A 38 18.68 4.99 1.33
N ASP A 39 18.48 4.60 2.59
CA ASP A 39 19.12 3.41 3.14
C ASP A 39 18.68 2.15 2.37
N MET A 40 19.61 1.27 2.06
CA MET A 40 19.37 0.05 1.27
C MET A 40 19.25 -1.21 2.15
N GLY A 41 19.23 -1.06 3.48
CA GLY A 41 19.11 -2.18 4.42
C GLY A 41 17.92 -3.12 4.16
N PHE A 42 16.80 -2.55 3.69
CA PHE A 42 15.57 -3.29 3.35
C PHE A 42 15.77 -4.36 2.25
N THR A 43 16.78 -4.20 1.38
CA THR A 43 17.00 -5.13 0.26
C THR A 43 17.36 -6.54 0.72
N THR A 44 17.89 -6.71 1.94
CA THR A 44 18.14 -8.04 2.53
C THR A 44 16.83 -8.79 2.75
N GLY A 45 15.81 -8.14 3.32
CA GLY A 45 14.49 -8.72 3.51
C GLY A 45 13.78 -8.95 2.18
N LEU A 46 13.91 -8.01 1.24
CA LEU A 46 13.35 -8.12 -0.10
C LEU A 46 13.92 -9.32 -0.87
N GLU A 47 15.23 -9.58 -0.81
CA GLU A 47 15.86 -10.74 -1.47
C GLU A 47 15.29 -12.05 -0.93
N ILE A 48 15.11 -12.16 0.40
CA ILE A 48 14.50 -13.33 1.03
C ILE A 48 13.05 -13.50 0.55
N LEU A 49 12.25 -12.43 0.60
CA LEU A 49 10.86 -12.44 0.15
C LEU A 49 10.77 -12.87 -1.32
N CYS A 50 11.53 -12.23 -2.20
CA CYS A 50 11.60 -12.55 -3.63
C CYS A 50 11.97 -14.01 -3.86
N ASN A 51 12.98 -14.52 -3.15
CA ASN A 51 13.37 -15.91 -3.24
C ASN A 51 12.24 -16.88 -2.84
N SER A 52 11.56 -16.61 -1.72
CA SER A 52 10.43 -17.42 -1.27
C SER A 52 9.23 -17.33 -2.22
N LEU A 53 8.94 -16.17 -2.80
CA LEU A 53 7.88 -16.01 -3.79
C LEU A 53 8.15 -16.82 -5.06
N ARG A 54 9.42 -16.87 -5.53
CA ARG A 54 9.81 -17.67 -6.70
C ARG A 54 9.76 -19.17 -6.43
N ASN A 55 10.25 -19.60 -5.27
CA ASN A 55 10.63 -21.00 -5.07
C ASN A 55 9.71 -21.79 -4.14
N GLU A 56 8.93 -21.10 -3.29
CA GLU A 56 8.19 -21.75 -2.18
C GLU A 56 6.70 -21.41 -2.19
N ALA A 57 6.32 -20.21 -2.64
CA ALA A 57 4.95 -19.70 -2.51
C ALA A 57 3.91 -20.40 -3.42
N ASN A 58 4.35 -21.13 -4.45
CA ASN A 58 3.50 -21.83 -5.42
C ASN A 58 2.35 -20.94 -5.97
N LEU A 59 2.70 -19.73 -6.40
CA LEU A 59 1.75 -18.74 -6.88
C LEU A 59 1.15 -19.14 -8.23
N HIS A 60 -0.14 -18.93 -8.40
CA HIS A 60 -0.76 -18.90 -9.72
C HIS A 60 -0.43 -17.58 -10.43
N GLU A 61 -0.72 -17.49 -11.74
CA GLU A 61 -0.38 -16.31 -12.58
C GLU A 61 -0.86 -14.98 -11.97
N GLY A 62 -2.14 -14.89 -11.60
CA GLY A 62 -2.66 -13.70 -10.91
C GLY A 62 -1.98 -13.37 -9.58
N GLY A 63 -1.48 -14.38 -8.86
CA GLY A 63 -0.73 -14.19 -7.61
C GLY A 63 0.68 -13.65 -7.85
N VAL A 64 1.34 -14.10 -8.93
CA VAL A 64 2.63 -13.53 -9.38
C VAL A 64 2.45 -12.05 -9.70
N ILE A 65 1.41 -11.70 -10.44
CA ILE A 65 1.15 -10.31 -10.81
C ILE A 65 0.78 -9.48 -9.58
N GLY A 66 -0.13 -9.96 -8.73
CA GLY A 66 -0.56 -9.26 -7.52
C GLY A 66 0.61 -8.95 -6.57
N GLN A 67 1.46 -9.94 -6.29
CA GLN A 67 2.63 -9.74 -5.42
C GLN A 67 3.68 -8.83 -6.06
N GLY A 68 3.86 -8.90 -7.39
CA GLY A 68 4.76 -8.00 -8.11
C GLY A 68 4.30 -6.54 -8.03
N GLN A 69 3.00 -6.29 -8.22
CA GLN A 69 2.42 -4.95 -8.11
C GLN A 69 2.49 -4.41 -6.68
N GLU A 70 2.31 -5.27 -5.67
CA GLU A 70 2.40 -4.86 -4.28
C GLU A 70 3.83 -4.46 -3.87
N ILE A 71 4.82 -5.29 -4.21
CA ILE A 71 6.23 -4.95 -3.99
C ILE A 71 6.61 -3.67 -4.75
N LEU A 72 6.16 -3.52 -6.00
CA LEU A 72 6.36 -2.31 -6.77
C LEU A 72 5.78 -1.08 -6.06
N ARG A 73 4.53 -1.16 -5.55
CA ARG A 73 3.89 -0.07 -4.80
C ARG A 73 4.73 0.35 -3.58
N LEU A 74 5.22 -0.62 -2.80
CA LEU A 74 6.07 -0.36 -1.63
C LEU A 74 7.37 0.36 -2.02
N LEU A 75 8.04 -0.09 -3.08
CA LEU A 75 9.27 0.52 -3.59
C LEU A 75 9.05 1.92 -4.18
N VAL A 76 7.96 2.13 -4.89
CA VAL A 76 7.53 3.45 -5.41
C VAL A 76 7.26 4.40 -4.25
N ASN A 77 6.57 3.95 -3.21
CA ASN A 77 6.33 4.75 -2.00
C ASN A 77 7.63 5.11 -1.30
N ARG A 78 8.60 4.19 -1.22
CA ARG A 78 9.92 4.47 -0.65
C ARG A 78 10.63 5.58 -1.43
N LEU A 79 10.69 5.48 -2.76
CA LEU A 79 11.29 6.53 -3.61
C LEU A 79 10.62 7.88 -3.40
N ARG A 80 9.29 7.90 -3.38
CA ARG A 80 8.51 9.13 -3.20
C ARG A 80 8.72 9.74 -1.82
N TYR A 81 8.69 8.94 -0.75
CA TYR A 81 8.93 9.43 0.61
C TYR A 81 10.35 10.00 0.78
N ILE A 82 11.37 9.32 0.26
CA ILE A 82 12.76 9.81 0.33
C ILE A 82 12.92 11.14 -0.42
N ASP A 83 12.28 11.25 -1.58
CA ASP A 83 12.28 12.50 -2.35
C ASP A 83 11.48 13.61 -1.66
N ASP A 84 10.35 13.27 -1.04
CA ASP A 84 9.50 14.21 -0.32
C ASP A 84 10.21 14.80 0.91
N VAL A 85 10.89 13.97 1.71
CA VAL A 85 11.69 14.43 2.86
C VAL A 85 12.88 15.31 2.44
N LYS A 86 13.41 15.14 1.23
CA LYS A 86 14.45 16.04 0.70
C LYS A 86 13.90 17.38 0.26
N ARG A 87 12.71 17.37 -0.37
CA ARG A 87 12.00 18.59 -0.80
C ARG A 87 11.44 19.38 0.40
N HIS A 88 11.07 18.66 1.45
CA HIS A 88 10.43 19.18 2.66
C HIS A 88 11.21 18.72 3.92
N PRO A 89 12.43 19.24 4.15
CA PRO A 89 13.25 18.84 5.29
C PRO A 89 12.58 19.13 6.65
N GLU A 90 11.64 20.07 6.70
CA GLU A 90 10.82 20.40 7.87
C GLU A 90 10.01 19.21 8.41
N ILE A 91 9.73 18.19 7.58
CA ILE A 91 9.09 16.93 8.02
C ILE A 91 9.89 16.28 9.15
N ARG A 92 11.22 16.45 9.17
CA ARG A 92 12.10 15.86 10.19
C ARG A 92 12.02 16.58 11.55
N ASP A 93 11.46 17.78 11.56
CA ASP A 93 11.29 18.60 12.78
C ASP A 93 9.92 18.34 13.46
N GLU A 94 9.01 17.65 12.78
CA GLU A 94 7.69 17.29 13.31
C GLU A 94 7.81 16.41 14.56
N LYS A 95 7.01 16.76 15.58
CA LYS A 95 7.01 16.05 16.87
C LYS A 95 5.74 15.23 17.02
N ILE A 96 5.90 13.92 17.02
CA ILE A 96 4.82 13.00 17.38
C ILE A 96 4.67 12.98 18.91
N VAL A 97 3.69 13.71 19.42
CA VAL A 97 3.44 13.85 20.86
C VAL A 97 2.33 12.90 21.29
N ALA A 98 2.57 12.14 22.36
CA ALA A 98 1.61 11.23 22.98
C ALA A 98 0.89 10.26 21.99
N PRO A 99 1.63 9.49 21.18
CA PRO A 99 1.02 8.50 20.29
C PRO A 99 0.32 7.41 21.10
N ILE A 100 -0.83 6.97 20.60
CA ILE A 100 -1.58 5.85 21.16
C ILE A 100 -1.30 4.64 20.27
N VAL A 101 -0.70 3.61 20.83
CA VAL A 101 -0.39 2.37 20.13
C VAL A 101 -1.23 1.24 20.72
N VAL A 102 -2.05 0.60 19.89
CA VAL A 102 -2.90 -0.53 20.28
C VAL A 102 -2.19 -1.82 19.87
N VAL A 103 -1.71 -2.59 20.85
CA VAL A 103 -1.04 -3.88 20.63
C VAL A 103 -1.85 -5.00 21.26
N GLY A 104 -1.99 -6.11 20.54
CA GLY A 104 -2.65 -7.30 21.04
C GLY A 104 -2.59 -8.43 20.02
N LEU A 105 -2.96 -9.64 20.46
CA LEU A 105 -3.07 -10.77 19.53
C LEU A 105 -4.24 -10.56 18.56
N PRO A 106 -4.17 -11.13 17.35
CA PRO A 106 -5.32 -11.17 16.47
C PRO A 106 -6.56 -11.69 17.20
N ARG A 107 -7.72 -11.09 16.92
CA ARG A 107 -9.03 -11.49 17.48
C ARG A 107 -9.22 -11.19 18.99
N THR A 108 -8.47 -10.26 19.57
CA THR A 108 -8.64 -9.80 20.97
C THR A 108 -9.46 -8.50 21.09
N GLY A 109 -10.06 -8.03 20.00
CA GLY A 109 -10.87 -6.80 19.99
C GLY A 109 -10.07 -5.52 19.73
N THR A 110 -8.78 -5.63 19.38
CA THR A 110 -7.91 -4.50 19.00
C THR A 110 -8.52 -3.64 17.90
N SER A 111 -9.06 -4.25 16.83
CA SER A 111 -9.70 -3.50 15.74
C SER A 111 -10.93 -2.70 16.19
N LYS A 112 -11.69 -3.19 17.20
CA LYS A 112 -12.82 -2.44 17.77
C LYS A 112 -12.30 -1.25 18.58
N LEU A 113 -11.29 -1.47 19.42
CA LEU A 113 -10.68 -0.41 20.22
C LEU A 113 -10.10 0.69 19.33
N GLN A 114 -9.31 0.32 18.31
CA GLN A 114 -8.70 1.25 17.36
C GLN A 114 -9.76 2.10 16.64
N ARG A 115 -10.87 1.50 16.18
CA ARG A 115 -11.96 2.24 15.52
C ARG A 115 -12.67 3.20 16.48
N VAL A 116 -12.93 2.79 17.71
CA VAL A 116 -13.54 3.66 18.73
C VAL A 116 -12.65 4.86 19.02
N MET A 117 -11.34 4.65 19.17
CA MET A 117 -10.39 5.73 19.42
C MET A 117 -10.22 6.67 18.21
N SER A 118 -10.31 6.13 17.00
CA SER A 118 -10.21 6.89 15.74
C SER A 118 -11.46 7.72 15.42
N GLY A 119 -12.51 7.66 16.26
CA GLY A 119 -13.70 8.47 16.13
C GLY A 119 -13.57 9.88 16.70
N ASP A 120 -12.51 10.15 17.48
CA ASP A 120 -12.22 11.48 18.01
C ASP A 120 -11.57 12.36 16.91
N PRO A 121 -12.13 13.54 16.58
CA PRO A 121 -11.57 14.43 15.55
C PRO A 121 -10.18 14.96 15.89
N ASP A 122 -9.78 14.95 17.17
CA ASP A 122 -8.44 15.38 17.61
C ASP A 122 -7.40 14.25 17.51
N VAL A 123 -7.82 13.03 17.12
CA VAL A 123 -6.92 11.90 16.87
C VAL A 123 -6.58 11.81 15.39
N GLN A 124 -5.28 11.94 15.08
CA GLN A 124 -4.78 11.59 13.75
C GLN A 124 -4.84 10.08 13.56
N ARG A 125 -5.83 9.63 12.79
CA ARG A 125 -6.03 8.22 12.44
C ARG A 125 -5.28 7.83 11.16
N LEU A 126 -5.07 6.54 10.98
CA LEU A 126 -4.39 5.97 9.82
C LEU A 126 -5.42 5.41 8.83
N GLU A 127 -5.97 6.25 7.96
CA GLU A 127 -6.88 5.78 6.92
C GLU A 127 -6.18 4.87 5.90
N VAL A 128 -6.89 3.87 5.37
CA VAL A 128 -6.37 2.92 4.36
C VAL A 128 -5.68 3.63 3.19
N TRP A 129 -6.24 4.73 2.67
CA TRP A 129 -5.63 5.48 1.56
C TRP A 129 -4.25 6.04 1.92
N ARG A 130 -4.04 6.47 3.18
CA ARG A 130 -2.74 6.94 3.68
C ARG A 130 -1.76 5.80 3.84
N LEU A 131 -2.24 4.65 4.34
CA LEU A 131 -1.44 3.44 4.53
C LEU A 131 -0.95 2.88 3.18
N LEU A 132 -1.81 2.90 2.15
CA LEU A 132 -1.46 2.46 0.80
C LEU A 132 -0.47 3.40 0.09
N ASN A 133 -0.56 4.71 0.32
CA ASN A 133 0.34 5.69 -0.30
C ASN A 133 0.62 6.82 0.71
N PRO A 134 1.63 6.71 1.59
CA PRO A 134 1.86 7.73 2.60
C PRO A 134 2.44 9.03 2.03
N ALA A 135 3.35 8.94 1.06
CA ALA A 135 3.86 10.10 0.34
C ALA A 135 2.80 10.64 -0.66
N PRO A 136 2.72 11.95 -0.91
CA PRO A 136 1.84 12.53 -1.94
C PRO A 136 2.16 12.00 -3.35
N PHE A 137 1.17 11.94 -4.25
CA PHE A 137 1.46 11.70 -5.68
C PHE A 137 2.17 12.94 -6.28
N PRO A 138 2.94 12.80 -7.39
CA PRO A 138 3.75 13.91 -7.92
C PRO A 138 3.02 15.23 -8.15
N ASP A 139 1.75 15.16 -8.57
CA ASP A 139 0.91 16.34 -8.87
C ASP A 139 -0.10 16.66 -7.75
N GLU A 140 0.05 16.05 -6.58
CA GLU A 140 -0.88 16.22 -5.46
C GLU A 140 -0.46 17.41 -4.57
N GLU A 141 -1.38 18.36 -4.38
CA GLU A 141 -1.15 19.50 -3.48
C GLU A 141 -1.23 19.07 -2.00
N ALA A 142 -0.35 19.64 -1.18
CA ALA A 142 -0.35 19.40 0.26
C ALA A 142 -1.72 19.76 0.87
N GLY A 143 -2.30 18.82 1.63
CA GLY A 143 -3.62 18.97 2.23
C GLY A 143 -4.80 18.63 1.30
N ASN A 144 -4.55 18.27 0.03
CA ASN A 144 -5.59 17.93 -0.94
C ASN A 144 -5.39 16.52 -1.55
N PRO A 145 -5.61 15.44 -0.78
CA PRO A 145 -5.19 14.08 -1.14
C PRO A 145 -6.14 13.33 -2.11
N VAL A 146 -6.71 14.01 -3.10
CA VAL A 146 -7.77 13.47 -3.97
C VAL A 146 -7.30 12.21 -4.68
N GLY A 147 -6.11 12.25 -5.31
CA GLY A 147 -5.60 11.12 -6.09
C GLY A 147 -5.39 9.88 -5.22
N ARG A 148 -4.80 10.04 -4.03
CA ARG A 148 -4.61 8.90 -3.12
C ARG A 148 -5.90 8.32 -2.57
N ILE A 149 -6.89 9.16 -2.27
CA ILE A 149 -8.22 8.69 -1.86
C ILE A 149 -8.88 7.90 -2.99
N GLU A 150 -8.80 8.39 -4.23
CA GLU A 150 -9.33 7.67 -5.40
C GLU A 150 -8.63 6.33 -5.63
N PHE A 151 -7.29 6.28 -5.49
CA PHE A 151 -6.55 5.03 -5.52
C PHE A 151 -7.04 4.06 -4.43
N GLY A 152 -7.21 4.54 -3.20
CA GLY A 152 -7.76 3.74 -2.10
C GLY A 152 -9.14 3.16 -2.42
N LYS A 153 -10.02 3.94 -3.06
CA LYS A 153 -11.35 3.47 -3.50
C LYS A 153 -11.27 2.41 -4.60
N ILE A 154 -10.33 2.55 -5.53
CA ILE A 154 -10.08 1.52 -6.56
C ILE A 154 -9.66 0.20 -5.92
N ILE A 155 -8.77 0.26 -4.92
CA ILE A 155 -8.35 -0.93 -4.15
C ILE A 155 -9.53 -1.50 -3.38
N GLU A 156 -10.30 -0.68 -2.66
CA GLU A 156 -11.52 -1.10 -1.95
C GLU A 156 -12.49 -1.85 -2.87
N ASP A 157 -12.82 -1.27 -4.03
CA ASP A 157 -13.74 -1.87 -5.01
C ASP A 157 -13.18 -3.17 -5.58
N THR A 158 -11.88 -3.21 -5.89
CA THR A 158 -11.19 -4.42 -6.35
C THR A 158 -11.32 -5.54 -5.33
N PHE A 159 -11.05 -5.28 -4.06
CA PHE A 159 -11.17 -6.27 -2.99
C PHE A 159 -12.61 -6.67 -2.72
N ARG A 160 -13.56 -5.73 -2.80
CA ARG A 160 -14.99 -6.02 -2.65
C ARG A 160 -15.50 -6.95 -3.75
N THR A 161 -15.05 -6.76 -4.99
CA THR A 161 -15.47 -7.59 -6.13
C THR A 161 -14.74 -8.92 -6.20
N GLN A 162 -13.41 -8.93 -6.06
CA GLN A 162 -12.60 -10.13 -6.27
C GLN A 162 -12.43 -10.98 -5.01
N PHE A 163 -12.43 -10.34 -3.83
CA PHE A 163 -12.17 -10.99 -2.55
C PHE A 163 -13.27 -10.70 -1.50
N PRO A 164 -14.57 -10.87 -1.82
CA PRO A 164 -15.67 -10.47 -0.94
C PRO A 164 -15.62 -11.15 0.44
N GLY A 165 -15.15 -12.40 0.49
CA GLY A 165 -14.98 -13.13 1.75
C GLY A 165 -13.89 -12.56 2.66
N TRP A 166 -12.88 -11.91 2.08
CA TRP A 166 -11.86 -11.20 2.85
C TRP A 166 -12.42 -9.86 3.37
N MET A 167 -13.09 -9.07 2.53
CA MET A 167 -13.72 -7.80 2.94
C MET A 167 -14.74 -8.01 4.07
N ALA A 168 -15.47 -9.13 4.06
CA ALA A 168 -16.39 -9.47 5.14
C ALA A 168 -15.69 -9.72 6.50
N ARG A 169 -14.41 -10.13 6.50
CA ARG A 169 -13.62 -10.40 7.72
C ARG A 169 -12.73 -9.23 8.13
N HIS A 170 -12.24 -8.48 7.14
CA HIS A 170 -11.35 -7.33 7.29
C HIS A 170 -11.83 -6.22 6.35
N PRO A 171 -12.79 -5.39 6.78
CA PRO A 171 -13.28 -4.27 5.97
C PRO A 171 -12.17 -3.23 5.81
N MET A 172 -11.66 -3.07 4.58
CA MET A 172 -10.74 -2.00 4.19
C MET A 172 -11.44 -0.99 3.31
N GLU A 173 -12.14 -0.06 3.93
CA GLU A 173 -12.73 1.07 3.24
C GLU A 173 -11.68 2.19 3.15
N ALA A 174 -11.59 2.85 2.00
CA ALA A 174 -10.48 3.73 1.68
C ALA A 174 -10.23 4.80 2.76
N GLN A 175 -11.30 5.34 3.35
CA GLN A 175 -11.27 6.42 4.35
C GLN A 175 -11.52 5.96 5.78
N GLU A 176 -11.56 4.64 6.01
CA GLU A 176 -11.63 4.08 7.36
C GLU A 176 -10.24 3.76 7.90
N PRO A 177 -10.05 3.79 9.22
CA PRO A 177 -8.76 3.56 9.82
C PRO A 177 -8.41 2.06 9.83
N ASP A 178 -7.13 1.74 9.58
CA ASP A 178 -6.62 0.35 9.58
C ASP A 178 -5.25 0.24 10.30
N GLU A 179 -4.69 -0.96 10.32
CA GLU A 179 -3.45 -1.31 10.99
C GLU A 179 -2.21 -0.78 10.24
N GLU A 180 -1.17 -0.43 10.99
CA GLU A 180 0.09 0.15 10.50
C GLU A 180 0.95 -0.80 9.64
N LEU A 181 0.51 -2.06 9.48
CA LEU A 181 1.24 -3.13 8.79
C LEU A 181 1.70 -2.71 7.38
N PHE A 182 0.83 -2.04 6.62
CA PHE A 182 1.16 -1.53 5.27
C PHE A 182 2.35 -0.57 5.25
N ILE A 183 2.56 0.17 6.34
CA ILE A 183 3.71 1.08 6.47
C ILE A 183 4.95 0.29 6.88
N MET A 184 4.81 -0.68 7.77
CA MET A 184 5.91 -1.53 8.22
C MET A 184 6.52 -2.34 7.06
N GLU A 185 5.73 -2.73 6.07
CA GLU A 185 6.20 -3.45 4.88
C GLU A 185 7.20 -2.64 4.02
N MET A 186 7.31 -1.32 4.20
CA MET A 186 8.27 -0.47 3.47
C MET A 186 9.65 -0.38 4.14
N SER A 187 9.83 -1.00 5.32
CA SER A 187 11.04 -0.89 6.14
C SER A 187 12.17 -1.83 5.74
#